data_AF-A0A0J9S976-F1
#
_entry.id   AF-A0A0J9S976-F1
#
_cell.length_a   1.000
_cell.length_b   1.000
_cell.length_c   1.000
_cell.angle_alpha   90.00
_cell.angle_beta   90.00
_cell.angle_gamma   90.00
#
_symmetry.space_group_name_H-M   'P 1'
#
loop_
_entity.id
_entity.type
_entity.pdbx_description
1 polymer ?
#
loop_
_entity_poly.entity_id
_entity_poly.type
_entity_poly.pdbx_seq_one_letter_code
_entity_poly.pdbx_strand_id
1 'polypeptide(L)'
;MMQQCNVSKLIFTSCGAFYRHFVKADESTFLAAATFVLSLSTSFILVLFIPVDIYLVSNGDVEISNLEITQRLVSKFYHCSYRNEFDDNIVPCENVIESLKKTIYFICLLVALSIIGLIYRPGHKLAMSYGIACLPLSFLQQKNIEHDKKEIEARFANLKEKEMVIKHKYRAPSEIRGSDKYEILRIEKMQRALSRYNYKLQEIEKTSESWLSYVIGIVLTFRVITGLVFLTFSFVIYISLLASITDKYFNSVCAYKCGFVLEKINTIFNLLDSSLLLFSRLFPLDIFLIASLAIYIFCCSLYGIVNVGIRVCFIPLYKLKTRRSSPETMLVLCFVIIHIILVLIMTLLTIAPNYITYGIQRIRINDPLAFIKCSLKTDKNVCKMSVLSVFFNKIFFGIPYFANSYFFSNWMFILMYSLSFVYRIFFKRISYLDSLDELSLSKESLDEHMNLLPLEKLT
;
A
#
# COMPACT_ATOMS: atom_id res chain seq x y z
N MET A 1 4.86 -29.54 -5.31
CA MET A 1 3.97 -29.74 -4.13
C MET A 1 4.64 -29.35 -2.80
N MET A 2 5.86 -29.81 -2.51
CA MET A 2 6.60 -29.43 -1.29
C MET A 2 6.82 -27.90 -1.15
N GLN A 3 7.12 -27.22 -2.26
CA GLN A 3 7.38 -25.78 -2.27
C GLN A 3 6.12 -24.93 -2.03
N GLN A 4 4.96 -25.35 -2.53
CA GLN A 4 3.69 -24.63 -2.39
C GLN A 4 3.07 -24.77 -0.99
N CYS A 5 3.25 -25.94 -0.35
CA CYS A 5 2.88 -26.16 1.05
C CYS A 5 3.74 -25.31 2.00
N ASN A 6 5.03 -25.15 1.70
CA ASN A 6 5.94 -24.29 2.45
C ASN A 6 5.59 -22.80 2.30
N VAL A 7 5.24 -22.34 1.09
CA VAL A 7 4.82 -20.94 0.87
C VAL A 7 3.53 -20.60 1.61
N SER A 8 2.52 -21.48 1.56
CA SER A 8 1.28 -21.25 2.31
C SER A 8 1.54 -21.18 3.82
N LYS A 9 2.29 -22.14 4.38
CA LYS A 9 2.70 -22.11 5.79
C LYS A 9 3.45 -20.83 6.15
N LEU A 10 4.36 -20.38 5.30
CA LEU A 10 5.11 -19.13 5.49
C LEU A 10 4.17 -17.91 5.52
N ILE A 11 3.19 -17.83 4.61
CA ILE A 11 2.21 -16.74 4.60
C ILE A 11 1.39 -16.75 5.91
N PHE A 12 0.93 -17.91 6.34
CA PHE A 12 0.18 -18.05 7.60
C PHE A 12 1.00 -17.63 8.82
N THR A 13 2.27 -18.06 8.92
CA THR A 13 3.14 -17.68 10.04
C THR A 13 3.49 -16.20 10.00
N SER A 14 3.75 -15.62 8.83
CA SER A 14 3.99 -14.18 8.67
C SER A 14 2.77 -13.34 9.04
N CYS A 15 1.56 -13.73 8.64
CA CYS A 15 0.32 -13.04 9.02
C CYS A 15 0.07 -13.12 10.54
N GLY A 16 0.35 -14.28 11.15
CA GLY A 16 0.28 -14.45 12.60
C GLY A 16 1.29 -13.59 13.36
N ALA A 17 2.53 -13.50 12.86
CA ALA A 17 3.56 -12.64 13.43
C ALA A 17 3.17 -11.15 13.30
N PHE A 18 2.60 -10.76 12.16
CA PHE A 18 2.09 -9.41 11.93
C PHE A 18 0.99 -9.04 12.94
N TYR A 19 -0.02 -9.90 13.13
CA TYR A 19 -1.08 -9.67 14.11
C TYR A 19 -0.52 -9.48 15.52
N ARG A 20 0.38 -10.39 15.96
CA ARG A 20 1.02 -10.32 17.28
C ARG A 20 1.90 -9.08 17.48
N HIS A 21 2.45 -8.51 16.40
CA HIS A 21 3.29 -7.31 16.48
C HIS A 21 2.49 -6.06 16.86
N PHE A 22 1.25 -5.94 16.39
CA PHE A 22 0.41 -4.75 16.60
C PHE A 22 -0.57 -4.87 17.77
N VAL A 23 -1.07 -6.07 18.02
CA VAL A 23 -2.11 -6.33 19.03
C VAL A 23 -1.58 -6.25 20.45
N LYS A 24 -2.42 -5.73 21.34
CA LYS A 24 -2.24 -5.78 22.78
C LYS A 24 -2.49 -7.22 23.29
N ALA A 25 -1.51 -7.84 23.93
CA ALA A 25 -1.54 -9.28 24.23
C ALA A 25 -2.66 -9.68 25.22
N ASP A 26 -3.01 -8.79 26.13
CA ASP A 26 -4.04 -8.95 27.17
C ASP A 26 -5.47 -8.90 26.63
N GLU A 27 -5.72 -8.21 25.52
CA GLU A 27 -7.05 -8.06 24.91
C GLU A 27 -7.28 -9.00 23.71
N SER A 28 -6.30 -9.83 23.36
CA SER A 28 -6.35 -10.63 22.14
C SER A 28 -7.33 -11.82 22.26
N THR A 29 -8.39 -11.83 21.45
CA THR A 29 -9.29 -13.00 21.33
C THR A 29 -8.80 -13.95 20.23
N PHE A 30 -8.92 -15.26 20.47
CA PHE A 30 -8.55 -16.28 19.47
C PHE A 30 -9.33 -16.11 18.16
N LEU A 31 -10.63 -15.80 18.26
CA LEU A 31 -11.49 -15.62 17.10
C LEU A 31 -11.02 -14.46 16.21
N ALA A 32 -10.67 -13.29 16.79
CA ALA A 32 -10.16 -12.14 16.04
C ALA A 32 -8.79 -12.43 15.40
N ALA A 33 -7.91 -13.13 16.11
CA ALA A 33 -6.63 -13.56 15.58
C ALA A 33 -6.80 -14.52 14.38
N ALA A 34 -7.67 -15.51 14.51
CA ALA A 34 -7.94 -16.49 13.45
C ALA A 34 -8.57 -15.83 12.21
N THR A 35 -9.58 -14.96 12.40
CA THR A 35 -10.21 -14.24 11.28
C THR A 35 -9.22 -13.32 10.57
N PHE A 36 -8.41 -12.57 11.32
CA PHE A 36 -7.37 -11.71 10.73
C PHE A 36 -6.37 -12.53 9.90
N VAL A 37 -5.84 -13.61 10.48
CA VAL A 37 -4.81 -14.42 9.83
C VAL A 37 -5.37 -15.13 8.60
N LEU A 38 -6.56 -15.73 8.68
CA LEU A 38 -7.20 -16.43 7.56
C LEU A 38 -7.56 -15.47 6.42
N SER A 39 -8.12 -14.31 6.72
CA SER A 39 -8.54 -13.36 5.68
C SER A 39 -7.35 -12.68 5.00
N LEU A 40 -6.30 -12.34 5.74
CA LEU A 40 -5.08 -11.79 5.15
C LEU A 40 -4.32 -12.84 4.34
N SER A 41 -4.18 -14.07 4.86
CA SER A 41 -3.46 -15.14 4.15
C SER A 41 -4.17 -15.54 2.86
N THR A 42 -5.50 -15.69 2.89
CA THR A 42 -6.30 -15.98 1.69
C THR A 42 -6.15 -14.89 0.64
N SER A 43 -6.13 -13.61 1.04
CA SER A 43 -5.93 -12.49 0.12
C SER A 43 -4.57 -12.53 -0.59
N PHE A 44 -3.48 -12.83 0.13
CA PHE A 44 -2.17 -12.99 -0.51
C PHE A 44 -2.08 -14.22 -1.41
N ILE A 45 -2.71 -15.33 -1.02
CA ILE A 45 -2.76 -16.55 -1.83
C ILE A 45 -3.51 -16.28 -3.15
N LEU A 46 -4.62 -15.51 -3.12
CA LEU A 46 -5.35 -15.12 -4.33
C LEU A 46 -4.49 -14.32 -5.31
N VAL A 47 -3.64 -13.41 -4.82
CA VAL A 47 -2.71 -12.66 -5.69
C VAL A 47 -1.69 -13.60 -6.36
N LEU A 48 -1.20 -14.60 -5.64
CA LEU A 48 -0.25 -15.58 -6.19
C LEU A 48 -0.88 -16.53 -7.22
N PHE A 49 -2.20 -16.70 -7.21
CA PHE A 49 -2.90 -17.49 -8.24
C PHE A 49 -3.00 -16.78 -9.59
N ILE A 50 -2.81 -15.45 -9.66
CA ILE A 50 -2.90 -14.70 -10.92
C ILE A 50 -1.88 -15.18 -11.97
N PRO A 51 -0.57 -15.24 -11.69
CA PRO A 51 0.40 -15.78 -12.64
C PRO A 51 0.12 -17.24 -13.03
N VAL A 52 -0.45 -18.03 -12.11
CA VAL A 52 -0.81 -19.42 -12.37
C VAL A 52 -1.96 -19.51 -13.37
N ASP A 53 -3.02 -18.70 -13.21
CA ASP A 53 -4.12 -18.61 -14.17
C ASP A 53 -3.61 -18.20 -15.56
N ILE A 54 -2.76 -17.17 -15.63
CA ILE A 54 -2.18 -16.67 -16.88
C ILE A 54 -1.33 -17.75 -17.57
N TYR A 55 -0.50 -18.47 -16.80
CA TYR A 55 0.32 -19.56 -17.34
C TYR A 55 -0.53 -20.68 -17.93
N LEU A 56 -1.59 -21.09 -17.22
CA LEU A 56 -2.52 -22.14 -17.68
C LEU A 56 -3.25 -21.73 -18.97
N VAL A 57 -3.76 -20.49 -19.00
CA VAL A 57 -4.47 -19.95 -20.18
C VAL A 57 -3.53 -19.80 -21.37
N SER A 58 -2.27 -19.41 -21.13
CA SER A 58 -1.34 -19.08 -22.20
C SER A 58 -0.69 -20.30 -22.88
N ASN A 59 -0.61 -21.45 -22.22
CA ASN A 59 0.05 -22.63 -22.77
C ASN A 59 -0.91 -23.66 -23.38
N GLY A 60 -2.23 -23.45 -23.29
CA GLY A 60 -3.24 -24.19 -24.06
C GLY A 60 -3.44 -25.67 -23.71
N ASP A 61 -2.41 -26.35 -23.19
CA ASP A 61 -2.39 -27.76 -22.84
C ASP A 61 -1.74 -27.95 -21.49
N VAL A 62 -2.37 -28.75 -20.64
CA VAL A 62 -1.60 -29.47 -19.64
C VAL A 62 -2.18 -30.89 -19.53
N GLU A 63 -1.45 -31.87 -20.07
CA GLU A 63 -1.42 -33.21 -19.47
C GLU A 63 -0.79 -33.04 -18.09
N ILE A 64 -1.64 -32.87 -17.08
CA ILE A 64 -1.20 -32.63 -15.70
C ILE A 64 -0.96 -33.97 -15.01
N SER A 65 0.02 -34.73 -15.48
CA SER A 65 0.35 -36.02 -14.87
C SER A 65 1.22 -35.90 -13.62
N ASN A 66 1.79 -34.72 -13.30
CA ASN A 66 2.74 -34.54 -12.18
C ASN A 66 2.28 -33.58 -11.06
N LEU A 67 1.03 -33.13 -11.02
CA LEU A 67 0.54 -32.19 -9.99
C LEU A 67 -0.79 -32.64 -9.34
N GLU A 68 -0.83 -33.89 -8.88
CA GLU A 68 -2.08 -34.63 -8.62
C GLU A 68 -2.96 -34.20 -7.42
N ILE A 69 -2.47 -33.42 -6.45
CA ILE A 69 -3.23 -33.24 -5.18
C ILE A 69 -3.90 -31.87 -5.07
N THR A 70 -3.34 -30.79 -5.64
CA THR A 70 -3.98 -29.45 -5.59
C THR A 70 -5.08 -29.31 -6.65
N GLN A 71 -5.06 -30.17 -7.67
CA GLN A 71 -5.98 -30.04 -8.79
C GLN A 71 -7.40 -30.49 -8.52
N ARG A 72 -7.70 -31.43 -7.61
CA ARG A 72 -9.13 -31.77 -7.41
C ARG A 72 -9.94 -30.63 -6.79
N LEU A 73 -9.33 -29.82 -5.92
CA LEU A 73 -9.99 -28.65 -5.34
C LEU A 73 -9.94 -27.45 -6.28
N VAL A 74 -8.78 -27.19 -6.90
CA VAL A 74 -8.60 -26.10 -7.85
C VAL A 74 -9.40 -26.38 -9.13
N SER A 75 -9.27 -27.55 -9.75
CA SER A 75 -10.12 -27.99 -10.87
C SER A 75 -11.60 -28.00 -10.46
N LYS A 76 -12.03 -28.48 -9.29
CA LYS A 76 -13.46 -28.34 -8.93
C LYS A 76 -13.91 -26.88 -8.81
N PHE A 77 -13.08 -25.98 -8.30
CA PHE A 77 -13.39 -24.56 -8.20
C PHE A 77 -13.38 -23.88 -9.59
N TYR A 78 -12.38 -24.18 -10.41
CA TYR A 78 -12.22 -23.68 -11.78
C TYR A 78 -13.30 -24.25 -12.70
N HIS A 79 -13.60 -25.54 -12.63
CA HIS A 79 -14.63 -26.23 -13.39
C HIS A 79 -16.04 -25.83 -12.92
N CYS A 80 -16.23 -25.42 -11.66
CA CYS A 80 -17.47 -24.81 -11.17
C CYS A 80 -17.64 -23.36 -11.69
N SER A 81 -16.58 -22.56 -11.72
CA SER A 81 -16.62 -21.22 -12.32
C SER A 81 -16.76 -21.23 -13.84
N TYR A 82 -16.09 -22.16 -14.53
CA TYR A 82 -16.03 -22.21 -16.01
C TYR A 82 -17.24 -22.94 -16.61
N ARG A 83 -17.81 -23.94 -15.93
CA ARG A 83 -18.97 -24.70 -16.45
C ARG A 83 -20.29 -23.94 -16.33
N ASN A 84 -20.44 -23.06 -15.34
CA ASN A 84 -21.64 -22.23 -15.20
C ASN A 84 -21.73 -21.12 -16.26
N GLU A 85 -20.69 -20.89 -17.06
CA GLU A 85 -20.66 -19.79 -18.03
C GLU A 85 -20.92 -20.24 -19.48
N PHE A 86 -21.16 -21.53 -19.72
CA PHE A 86 -21.43 -22.09 -21.06
C PHE A 86 -22.62 -23.07 -21.16
N ASP A 87 -23.23 -23.50 -20.06
CA ASP A 87 -24.46 -24.34 -20.08
C ASP A 87 -25.63 -23.59 -19.40
N ASP A 88 -26.62 -23.15 -20.19
CA ASP A 88 -27.82 -22.42 -19.73
C ASP A 88 -28.84 -23.29 -18.96
N ASN A 89 -28.53 -24.55 -18.60
CA ASN A 89 -29.53 -25.50 -18.11
C ASN A 89 -29.09 -26.31 -16.88
N ILE A 90 -28.76 -25.68 -15.74
CA ILE A 90 -28.73 -26.40 -14.44
C ILE A 90 -29.27 -25.50 -13.30
N VAL A 91 -30.29 -26.01 -12.59
CA VAL A 91 -30.91 -25.40 -11.40
C VAL A 91 -30.00 -25.56 -10.17
N PRO A 92 -29.58 -24.47 -9.47
CA PRO A 92 -28.78 -24.58 -8.24
C PRO A 92 -29.65 -24.58 -6.96
N CYS A 93 -29.17 -25.26 -5.91
CA CYS A 93 -29.78 -25.38 -4.57
C CYS A 93 -30.28 -24.05 -3.97
N GLU A 94 -31.57 -23.99 -3.65
CA GLU A 94 -32.32 -22.83 -3.15
C GLU A 94 -31.72 -22.20 -1.88
N ASN A 95 -31.18 -23.02 -0.97
CA ASN A 95 -30.58 -22.54 0.29
C ASN A 95 -29.19 -21.90 0.13
N VAL A 96 -28.47 -22.22 -0.96
CA VAL A 96 -27.18 -21.60 -1.30
C VAL A 96 -27.41 -20.26 -1.99
N ILE A 97 -28.49 -20.12 -2.76
CA ILE A 97 -28.89 -18.89 -3.44
C ILE A 97 -29.32 -17.82 -2.44
N GLU A 98 -30.03 -18.17 -1.36
CA GLU A 98 -30.41 -17.23 -0.29
C GLU A 98 -29.18 -16.67 0.46
N SER A 99 -28.23 -17.55 0.76
CA SER A 99 -26.97 -17.19 1.43
C SER A 99 -26.03 -16.41 0.51
N LEU A 100 -25.99 -16.77 -0.78
CA LEU A 100 -25.30 -15.99 -1.82
C LEU A 100 -25.98 -14.65 -2.04
N LYS A 101 -27.31 -14.53 -2.04
CA LYS A 101 -28.01 -13.25 -2.14
C LYS A 101 -27.66 -12.33 -0.98
N LYS A 102 -27.68 -12.82 0.28
CA LYS A 102 -27.25 -12.01 1.45
C LYS A 102 -25.77 -11.65 1.39
N THR A 103 -24.92 -12.57 0.92
CA THR A 103 -23.49 -12.32 0.70
C THR A 103 -23.27 -11.37 -0.49
N ILE A 104 -24.11 -11.39 -1.51
CA ILE A 104 -24.10 -10.50 -2.69
C ILE A 104 -24.62 -9.13 -2.29
N TYR A 105 -25.66 -9.00 -1.45
CA TYR A 105 -26.08 -7.71 -0.91
C TYR A 105 -25.03 -7.12 0.02
N PHE A 106 -24.37 -7.94 0.85
CA PHE A 106 -23.27 -7.51 1.70
C PHE A 106 -22.04 -7.13 0.87
N ILE A 107 -21.66 -7.93 -0.14
CA ILE A 107 -20.60 -7.62 -1.09
C ILE A 107 -20.98 -6.41 -1.94
N CYS A 108 -22.22 -6.26 -2.39
CA CYS A 108 -22.69 -5.08 -3.12
C CYS A 108 -22.75 -3.84 -2.23
N LEU A 109 -23.05 -3.98 -0.94
CA LEU A 109 -22.98 -2.89 0.04
C LEU A 109 -21.50 -2.53 0.32
N LEU A 110 -20.62 -3.52 0.44
CA LEU A 110 -19.18 -3.30 0.61
C LEU A 110 -18.52 -2.79 -0.67
N VAL A 111 -18.98 -3.22 -1.84
CA VAL A 111 -18.60 -2.75 -3.18
C VAL A 111 -19.17 -1.36 -3.40
N ALA A 112 -20.39 -1.05 -2.96
CA ALA A 112 -20.94 0.31 -2.98
C ALA A 112 -20.18 1.22 -2.01
N LEU A 113 -19.87 0.77 -0.79
CA LEU A 113 -19.09 1.52 0.19
C LEU A 113 -17.62 1.68 -0.23
N SER A 114 -17.07 0.74 -1.01
CA SER A 114 -15.73 0.83 -1.56
C SER A 114 -15.68 1.57 -2.90
N ILE A 115 -16.74 1.58 -3.70
CA ILE A 115 -16.93 2.46 -4.86
C ILE A 115 -17.14 3.89 -4.36
N ILE A 116 -17.96 4.11 -3.34
CA ILE A 116 -18.08 5.39 -2.62
C ILE A 116 -16.74 5.72 -1.92
N GLY A 117 -15.99 4.73 -1.45
CA GLY A 117 -14.62 4.90 -0.94
C GLY A 117 -13.59 5.26 -2.02
N LEU A 118 -13.72 4.71 -3.22
CA LEU A 118 -12.86 4.94 -4.38
C LEU A 118 -13.18 6.28 -5.05
N ILE A 119 -14.46 6.66 -5.10
CA ILE A 119 -14.98 7.87 -5.75
C ILE A 119 -14.97 9.07 -4.81
N TYR A 120 -15.31 8.88 -3.53
CA TYR A 120 -15.59 9.96 -2.57
C TYR A 120 -14.62 10.03 -1.38
N ARG A 121 -13.72 9.04 -1.17
CA ARG A 121 -12.79 9.03 -0.03
C ARG A 121 -11.33 9.25 -0.48
N PRO A 122 -10.85 10.51 -0.55
CA PRO A 122 -9.47 10.81 -0.90
C PRO A 122 -8.46 10.22 0.09
N GLY A 123 -8.84 10.01 1.36
CA GLY A 123 -7.94 9.60 2.45
C GLY A 123 -7.22 8.26 2.24
N HIS A 124 -7.83 7.28 1.57
CA HIS A 124 -7.22 5.97 1.39
C HIS A 124 -6.19 5.96 0.24
N LYS A 125 -6.53 6.59 -0.88
CA LYS A 125 -5.60 6.80 -2.00
C LYS A 125 -4.44 7.71 -1.60
N LEU A 126 -4.71 8.74 -0.77
CA LEU A 126 -3.69 9.59 -0.17
C LEU A 126 -2.70 8.78 0.66
N ALA A 127 -3.16 7.86 1.52
CA ALA A 127 -2.28 7.03 2.33
C ALA A 127 -1.41 6.10 1.45
N MET A 128 -1.99 5.50 0.41
CA MET A 128 -1.27 4.62 -0.51
C MET A 128 -0.27 5.37 -1.40
N SER A 129 -0.67 6.49 -2.03
CA SER A 129 0.22 7.31 -2.85
C SER A 129 1.32 7.96 -2.02
N TYR A 130 0.99 8.43 -0.81
CA TYR A 130 1.96 8.91 0.16
C TYR A 130 2.91 7.78 0.57
N GLY A 131 2.40 6.58 0.82
CA GLY A 131 3.20 5.41 1.17
C GLY A 131 4.20 5.03 0.08
N ILE A 132 3.74 4.93 -1.17
CA ILE A 132 4.56 4.57 -2.33
C ILE A 132 5.62 5.65 -2.61
N ALA A 133 5.26 6.94 -2.53
CA ALA A 133 6.22 8.03 -2.72
C ALA A 133 7.22 8.18 -1.55
N CYS A 134 6.76 8.02 -0.31
CA CYS A 134 7.53 8.40 0.87
C CYS A 134 8.33 7.26 1.51
N LEU A 135 7.88 6.00 1.38
CA LEU A 135 8.58 4.84 1.97
C LEU A 135 10.01 4.70 1.41
N PRO A 136 10.26 4.70 0.09
CA PRO A 136 11.62 4.56 -0.43
C PRO A 136 12.52 5.70 0.04
N LEU A 137 12.01 6.92 -0.03
CA LEU A 137 12.73 8.12 0.38
C LEU A 137 13.01 8.14 1.91
N SER A 138 12.22 7.43 2.72
CA SER A 138 12.48 7.30 4.17
C SER A 138 13.66 6.39 4.48
N PHE A 139 13.89 5.38 3.65
CA PHE A 139 15.04 4.48 3.78
C PHE A 139 16.32 5.11 3.24
N LEU A 140 16.20 5.93 2.19
CA LEU A 140 17.32 6.67 1.58
C LEU A 140 17.78 7.87 2.40
N GLN A 141 16.96 8.39 3.31
CA GLN A 141 17.38 9.46 4.21
C GLN A 141 18.45 8.95 5.18
N GLN A 142 19.70 9.35 4.93
CA GLN A 142 20.78 9.25 5.90
C GLN A 142 20.64 10.38 6.91
N LYS A 143 20.72 10.01 8.20
CA LYS A 143 20.87 10.98 9.28
C LYS A 143 22.32 11.40 9.28
N ASN A 144 22.60 12.65 8.93
CA ASN A 144 23.93 13.20 9.07
C ASN A 144 24.10 13.69 10.51
N ILE A 145 24.73 12.86 11.35
CA ILE A 145 24.92 13.12 12.79
C ILE A 145 25.58 14.48 13.01
N GLU A 146 26.55 14.84 12.17
CA GLU A 146 27.29 16.11 12.25
C GLU A 146 26.39 17.32 11.94
N HIS A 147 25.48 17.19 10.97
CA HIS A 147 24.50 18.24 10.66
C HIS A 147 23.48 18.39 11.79
N ASP A 148 22.96 17.26 12.31
CA ASP A 148 22.01 17.26 13.42
C ASP A 148 22.62 17.91 14.67
N LYS A 149 23.89 17.63 14.97
CA LYS A 149 24.62 18.25 16.09
C LYS A 149 24.72 19.76 15.95
N LYS A 150 25.12 20.26 14.77
CA LYS A 150 25.19 21.69 14.46
C LYS A 150 23.82 22.37 14.57
N GLU A 151 22.76 21.72 14.10
CA GLU A 151 21.40 22.24 14.21
C GLU A 151 20.93 22.33 15.67
N ILE A 152 21.21 21.31 16.48
CA ILE A 152 20.88 21.31 17.92
C ILE A 152 21.59 22.46 18.63
N GLU A 153 22.88 22.64 18.39
CA GLU A 153 23.67 23.72 18.99
C GLU A 153 23.11 25.09 18.62
N ALA A 154 22.78 25.30 17.34
CA ALA A 154 22.16 26.55 16.86
C ALA A 154 20.78 26.80 17.50
N ARG A 155 19.90 25.79 17.56
CA ARG A 155 18.57 25.94 18.19
C ARG A 155 18.70 26.17 19.70
N PHE A 156 19.62 25.49 20.36
CA PHE A 156 19.87 25.69 21.80
C PHE A 156 20.34 27.11 22.09
N ALA A 157 21.24 27.66 21.26
CA ALA A 157 21.69 29.05 21.36
C ALA A 157 20.52 30.04 21.19
N ASN A 158 19.70 29.87 20.15
CA ASN A 158 18.53 30.72 19.89
C ASN A 158 17.50 30.69 21.04
N LEU A 159 17.24 29.51 21.61
CA LEU A 159 16.32 29.37 22.74
C LEU A 159 16.87 30.07 24.00
N LYS A 160 18.17 29.94 24.26
CA LYS A 160 18.84 30.60 25.37
C LYS A 160 18.84 32.12 25.20
N GLU A 161 19.01 32.62 23.98
CA GLU A 161 18.90 34.05 23.68
C GLU A 161 17.47 34.56 23.94
N LYS A 162 16.44 33.86 23.45
CA LYS A 162 15.03 34.19 23.72
C LYS A 162 14.73 34.25 25.22
N GLU A 163 15.24 33.28 25.98
CA GLU A 163 15.11 33.26 27.44
C GLU A 163 15.74 34.49 28.10
N MET A 164 16.96 34.87 27.67
CA MET A 164 17.66 36.06 28.18
C MET A 164 16.91 37.35 27.83
N VAL A 165 16.37 37.47 26.62
CA VAL A 165 15.57 38.63 26.20
C VAL A 165 14.32 38.79 27.06
N ILE A 166 13.61 37.69 27.38
CA ILE A 166 12.43 37.76 28.24
C ILE A 166 12.84 38.15 29.66
N LYS A 167 13.88 37.51 30.22
CA LYS A 167 14.38 37.83 31.57
C LYS A 167 14.84 39.28 31.69
N HIS A 168 15.44 39.85 30.65
CA HIS A 168 15.91 41.24 30.66
C HIS A 168 14.78 42.29 30.65
N LYS A 169 13.56 41.92 30.25
CA LYS A 169 12.39 42.83 30.33
C LYS A 169 11.98 43.14 31.77
N TYR A 170 12.38 42.32 32.74
CA TYR A 170 11.95 42.41 34.13
C TYR A 170 13.16 42.66 35.04
N ARG A 171 13.02 43.54 36.05
CA ARG A 171 14.09 43.78 37.03
C ARG A 171 14.12 42.70 38.10
N ALA A 172 12.95 42.21 38.52
CA ALA A 172 12.82 41.20 39.55
C ALA A 172 12.09 39.95 39.04
N PRO A 173 12.48 38.72 39.45
CA PRO A 173 11.82 37.48 39.07
C PRO A 173 10.33 37.40 39.47
N SER A 174 9.93 38.16 40.48
CA SER A 174 8.55 38.25 40.98
C SER A 174 7.62 39.09 40.11
N GLU A 175 8.17 39.93 39.22
CA GLU A 175 7.40 40.83 38.34
C GLU A 175 7.04 40.18 36.99
N ILE A 176 7.48 38.94 36.75
CA ILE A 176 7.29 38.26 35.47
C ILE A 176 5.80 38.01 35.24
N ARG A 177 5.27 38.54 34.13
CA ARG A 177 3.89 38.33 33.70
C ARG A 177 3.59 36.84 33.54
N GLY A 178 2.39 36.39 33.91
CA GLY A 178 2.00 34.96 33.81
C GLY A 178 2.21 34.35 32.42
N SER A 179 1.92 35.11 31.36
CA SER A 179 2.20 34.72 29.96
C SER A 179 3.69 34.49 29.69
N ASP A 180 4.57 35.35 30.19
CA ASP A 180 6.02 35.24 29.96
C ASP A 180 6.62 34.14 30.84
N LYS A 181 6.07 33.92 32.03
CA LYS A 181 6.40 32.80 32.91
C LYS A 181 6.09 31.45 32.23
N TYR A 182 4.97 31.37 31.51
CA TYR A 182 4.62 30.20 30.71
C TYR A 182 5.59 29.98 29.54
N GLU A 183 5.93 31.04 28.79
CA GLU A 183 6.90 30.96 27.69
C GLU A 183 8.30 30.51 28.17
N ILE A 184 8.78 31.02 29.31
CA ILE A 184 10.04 30.56 29.92
C ILE A 184 9.97 29.05 30.23
N LEU A 185 8.86 28.60 30.83
CA LEU A 185 8.66 27.19 31.17
C LEU A 185 8.59 26.30 29.92
N ARG A 186 8.03 26.81 28.81
CA ARG A 186 8.02 26.14 27.50
C ARG A 186 9.43 26.05 26.92
N ILE A 187 10.21 27.14 26.95
CA ILE A 187 11.60 27.18 26.51
C ILE A 187 12.46 26.17 27.30
N GLU A 188 12.33 26.12 28.62
CA GLU A 188 13.07 25.16 29.46
C GLU A 188 12.71 23.70 29.15
N LYS A 189 11.44 23.42 28.83
CA LYS A 189 11.01 22.08 28.39
C LYS A 189 11.66 21.71 27.05
N MET A 190 11.71 22.64 26.11
CA MET A 190 12.37 22.46 24.81
C MET A 190 13.89 22.24 24.98
N GLN A 191 14.56 23.07 25.77
CA GLN A 191 15.99 22.89 26.10
C GLN A 191 16.27 21.50 26.70
N ARG A 192 15.41 21.01 27.62
CA ARG A 192 15.50 19.64 28.18
C ARG A 192 15.22 18.53 27.16
N ALA A 193 14.42 18.79 26.14
CA ALA A 193 14.20 17.84 25.05
C ALA A 193 15.43 17.77 24.13
N LEU A 194 15.99 18.93 23.76
CA LEU A 194 17.20 19.04 22.96
C LEU A 194 18.41 18.40 23.66
N SER A 195 18.61 18.64 24.96
CA SER A 195 19.73 18.05 25.71
C SER A 195 19.67 16.53 25.78
N ARG A 196 18.48 15.96 26.01
CA ARG A 196 18.26 14.51 25.97
C ARG A 196 18.55 13.92 24.59
N TYR A 197 18.25 14.65 23.52
CA TYR A 197 18.56 14.22 22.17
C TYR A 197 20.07 14.28 21.88
N ASN A 198 20.75 15.36 22.29
CA ASN A 198 22.20 15.50 22.16
C ASN A 198 22.96 14.37 22.90
N TYR A 199 22.52 14.03 24.12
CA TYR A 199 23.09 12.91 24.88
C TYR A 199 22.98 11.58 24.12
N LYS A 200 21.81 11.30 23.51
CA LYS A 200 21.62 10.08 22.69
C LYS A 200 22.49 10.06 21.45
N LEU A 201 22.71 11.21 20.81
CA LEU A 201 23.62 11.31 19.66
C LEU A 201 25.05 11.00 20.07
N GLN A 202 25.52 11.56 21.19
CA GLN A 202 26.85 11.27 21.76
C GLN A 202 27.01 9.80 22.16
N GLU A 203 25.95 9.17 22.67
CA GLU A 203 25.95 7.74 23.00
C GLU A 203 26.13 6.87 21.75
N ILE A 204 25.45 7.22 20.64
CA ILE A 204 25.59 6.54 19.34
C ILE A 204 26.99 6.76 18.75
N GLU A 205 27.55 7.97 18.88
CA GLU A 205 28.90 8.32 18.44
C GLU A 205 29.95 7.53 19.22
N LYS A 206 29.82 7.45 20.55
CA LYS A 206 30.76 6.69 21.39
C LYS A 206 30.66 5.18 21.19
N THR A 207 29.48 4.64 20.91
CA THR A 207 29.32 3.22 20.54
C THR A 207 29.89 2.90 19.15
N SER A 208 30.24 3.92 18.35
CA SER A 208 30.87 3.74 17.04
C SER A 208 32.38 3.48 17.09
N GLU A 209 33.02 3.44 18.28
CA GLU A 209 34.44 3.06 18.39
C GLU A 209 34.67 1.54 18.55
N SER A 210 33.59 0.76 18.69
CA SER A 210 33.65 -0.71 18.83
C SER A 210 33.42 -1.45 17.50
N TRP A 211 33.57 -2.78 17.49
CA TRP A 211 33.17 -3.67 16.39
C TRP A 211 31.71 -3.49 15.92
N LEU A 212 30.87 -2.89 16.77
CA LEU A 212 29.50 -2.50 16.48
C LEU A 212 29.40 -1.44 15.37
N SER A 213 30.43 -0.63 15.14
CA SER A 213 30.48 0.34 14.02
C SER A 213 30.43 -0.34 12.66
N TYR A 214 31.14 -1.47 12.52
CA TYR A 214 31.13 -2.28 11.31
C TYR A 214 29.73 -2.87 11.08
N VAL A 215 29.08 -3.37 12.14
CA VAL A 215 27.70 -3.88 12.07
C VAL A 215 26.70 -2.78 11.71
N ILE A 216 26.81 -1.60 12.32
CA ILE A 216 25.95 -0.44 12.03
C ILE A 216 26.14 0.04 10.59
N GLY A 217 27.39 0.09 10.10
CA GLY A 217 27.72 0.44 8.71
C GLY A 217 27.11 -0.55 7.71
N ILE A 218 27.16 -1.85 8.01
CA ILE A 218 26.51 -2.88 7.20
C ILE A 218 24.98 -2.70 7.20
N VAL A 219 24.36 -2.51 8.37
CA VAL A 219 22.90 -2.29 8.48
C VAL A 219 22.47 -1.03 7.73
N LEU A 220 23.26 0.05 7.79
CA LEU A 220 23.01 1.28 7.04
C LEU A 220 23.08 1.06 5.53
N THR A 221 24.08 0.29 5.07
CA THR A 221 24.24 -0.06 3.66
C THR A 221 23.06 -0.89 3.16
N PHE A 222 22.65 -1.91 3.91
CA PHE A 222 21.45 -2.69 3.60
C PHE A 222 20.18 -1.82 3.58
N ARG A 223 20.06 -0.84 4.49
CA ARG A 223 18.94 0.10 4.52
C ARG A 223 18.88 0.95 3.24
N VAL A 224 20.02 1.50 2.79
CA VAL A 224 20.11 2.31 1.57
C VAL A 224 19.80 1.45 0.34
N ILE A 225 20.37 0.25 0.24
CA ILE A 225 20.09 -0.67 -0.87
C ILE A 225 18.59 -1.02 -0.93
N THR A 226 17.97 -1.31 0.22
CA THR A 226 16.54 -1.59 0.29
C THR A 226 15.71 -0.38 -0.12
N GLY A 227 16.11 0.83 0.29
CA GLY A 227 15.50 2.08 -0.16
C GLY A 227 15.58 2.28 -1.67
N LEU A 228 16.72 1.95 -2.28
CA LEU A 228 16.92 2.04 -3.73
C LEU A 228 16.04 1.03 -4.48
N VAL A 229 15.97 -0.22 -4.01
CA VAL A 229 15.09 -1.26 -4.57
C VAL A 229 13.62 -0.85 -4.48
N PHE A 230 13.19 -0.29 -3.34
CA PHE A 230 11.83 0.23 -3.22
C PHE A 230 11.56 1.44 -4.11
N LEU A 231 12.58 2.26 -4.38
CA LEU A 231 12.46 3.40 -5.27
C LEU A 231 12.33 2.94 -6.73
N THR A 232 13.07 1.90 -7.14
CA THR A 232 12.93 1.33 -8.49
C THR A 232 11.54 0.74 -8.70
N PHE A 233 11.01 -0.04 -7.74
CA PHE A 233 9.62 -0.52 -7.80
C PHE A 233 8.61 0.62 -7.91
N SER A 234 8.79 1.68 -7.10
CA SER A 234 7.94 2.88 -7.15
C SER A 234 7.90 3.51 -8.55
N PHE A 235 9.07 3.73 -9.16
CA PHE A 235 9.17 4.32 -10.49
C PHE A 235 8.65 3.40 -11.59
N VAL A 236 8.89 2.09 -11.50
CA VAL A 236 8.35 1.12 -12.48
C VAL A 236 6.82 1.17 -12.48
N ILE A 237 6.18 1.14 -11.30
CA ILE A 237 4.72 1.27 -11.19
C ILE A 237 4.25 2.61 -11.77
N TYR A 238 4.90 3.72 -11.41
CA TYR A 238 4.54 5.05 -11.87
C TYR A 238 4.62 5.19 -13.39
N ILE A 239 5.75 4.81 -14.00
CA ILE A 239 5.99 4.91 -15.45
C ILE A 239 5.02 4.00 -16.20
N SER A 240 4.81 2.77 -15.73
CA SER A 240 3.87 1.84 -16.36
C SER A 240 2.41 2.31 -16.28
N LEU A 241 1.97 2.84 -15.13
CA LEU A 241 0.65 3.45 -15.02
C LEU A 241 0.50 4.63 -15.98
N LEU A 242 1.48 5.55 -15.98
CA LEU A 242 1.44 6.73 -16.83
C LEU A 242 1.39 6.35 -18.31
N ALA A 243 2.20 5.38 -18.75
CA ALA A 243 2.21 4.89 -20.12
C ALA A 243 0.83 4.32 -20.52
N SER A 244 0.24 3.44 -19.71
CA SER A 244 -1.04 2.79 -20.03
C SER A 244 -2.24 3.73 -19.97
N ILE A 245 -2.25 4.71 -19.06
CA ILE A 245 -3.34 5.70 -18.98
C ILE A 245 -3.24 6.69 -20.15
N THR A 246 -2.03 7.08 -20.52
CA THR A 246 -1.78 7.93 -21.69
C THR A 246 -2.21 7.21 -22.97
N ASP A 247 -1.91 5.91 -23.09
CA ASP A 247 -2.38 5.06 -24.20
C ASP A 247 -3.92 5.02 -24.26
N LYS A 248 -4.59 4.78 -23.13
CA LYS A 248 -6.06 4.80 -23.03
C LYS A 248 -6.66 6.16 -23.37
N TYR A 249 -5.99 7.26 -23.00
CA TYR A 249 -6.47 8.61 -23.28
C TYR A 249 -6.45 8.93 -24.77
N PHE A 250 -5.35 8.64 -25.47
CA PHE A 250 -5.20 9.00 -26.88
C PHE A 250 -5.80 7.98 -27.85
N ASN A 251 -5.77 6.69 -27.52
CA ASN A 251 -6.11 5.62 -28.46
C ASN A 251 -7.46 4.94 -28.17
N SER A 252 -8.24 5.42 -27.19
CA SER A 252 -9.60 4.89 -26.96
C SER A 252 -10.58 5.38 -28.04
N VAL A 253 -11.34 4.46 -28.62
CA VAL A 253 -12.26 4.75 -29.74
C VAL A 253 -13.47 5.55 -29.29
N CYS A 254 -13.95 5.31 -28.07
CA CYS A 254 -15.22 5.88 -27.60
C CYS A 254 -15.11 6.72 -26.31
N ALA A 255 -13.87 7.00 -25.86
CA ALA A 255 -13.55 7.91 -24.76
C ALA A 255 -14.50 7.73 -23.55
N TYR A 256 -15.18 8.80 -23.13
CA TYR A 256 -16.07 8.78 -21.96
C TYR A 256 -17.32 7.90 -22.10
N LYS A 257 -17.77 7.60 -23.33
CA LYS A 257 -19.04 6.85 -23.54
C LYS A 257 -18.94 5.37 -23.14
N CYS A 258 -17.74 4.81 -23.18
CA CYS A 258 -17.45 3.41 -22.82
C CYS A 258 -16.34 3.28 -21.79
N GLY A 259 -15.96 4.36 -21.09
CA GLY A 259 -14.98 4.24 -20.01
C GLY A 259 -13.53 4.11 -20.44
N PHE A 260 -13.14 4.68 -21.59
CA PHE A 260 -11.77 4.65 -22.10
C PHE A 260 -11.22 3.21 -22.29
N VAL A 261 -12.09 2.27 -22.70
CA VAL A 261 -11.68 0.91 -23.03
C VAL A 261 -10.89 0.89 -24.34
N LEU A 262 -9.76 0.19 -24.33
CA LEU A 262 -8.80 0.16 -25.43
C LEU A 262 -8.97 -1.13 -26.24
N GLU A 263 -9.32 -1.01 -27.53
CA GLU A 263 -9.53 -2.18 -28.40
C GLU A 263 -8.23 -2.94 -28.70
N LYS A 264 -7.13 -2.21 -28.92
CA LYS A 264 -5.80 -2.76 -29.19
C LYS A 264 -4.87 -2.49 -28.02
N ILE A 265 -4.46 -3.54 -27.32
CA ILE A 265 -3.62 -3.44 -26.12
C ILE A 265 -2.17 -3.05 -26.51
N ASN A 266 -1.60 -2.09 -25.76
CA ASN A 266 -0.20 -1.64 -25.82
C ASN A 266 0.21 -1.04 -27.16
N THR A 267 -0.33 0.13 -27.52
CA THR A 267 0.30 0.93 -28.60
C THR A 267 1.58 1.60 -28.09
N ILE A 268 1.58 2.02 -26.82
CA ILE A 268 2.73 2.59 -26.12
C ILE A 268 3.48 1.47 -25.39
N PHE A 269 4.81 1.56 -25.37
CA PHE A 269 5.64 0.63 -24.60
C PHE A 269 5.39 0.75 -23.10
N ASN A 270 5.04 -0.36 -22.46
CA ASN A 270 4.90 -0.45 -21.01
C ASN A 270 6.03 -1.31 -20.42
N LEU A 271 6.77 -0.73 -19.47
CA LEU A 271 7.94 -1.33 -18.85
C LEU A 271 7.62 -2.60 -18.06
N LEU A 272 6.71 -2.51 -17.08
CA LEU A 272 6.33 -3.65 -16.24
C LEU A 272 5.68 -4.77 -17.05
N ASP A 273 4.81 -4.44 -18.00
CA ASP A 273 4.18 -5.43 -18.89
C ASP A 273 5.23 -6.25 -19.65
N SER A 274 6.21 -5.55 -20.24
CA SER A 274 7.29 -6.20 -21.00
C SER A 274 8.20 -7.04 -20.11
N SER A 275 8.51 -6.57 -18.89
CA SER A 275 9.26 -7.35 -17.90
C SER A 275 8.52 -8.61 -17.47
N LEU A 276 7.21 -8.52 -17.19
CA LEU A 276 6.39 -9.68 -16.79
C LEU A 276 6.29 -10.72 -17.92
N LEU A 277 6.11 -10.29 -19.17
CA LEU A 277 6.13 -11.17 -20.34
C LEU A 277 7.48 -11.88 -20.53
N LEU A 278 8.59 -11.22 -20.18
CA LEU A 278 9.91 -11.84 -20.23
C LEU A 278 10.07 -12.88 -19.12
N PHE A 279 9.69 -12.54 -17.88
CA PHE A 279 9.79 -13.46 -16.75
C PHE A 279 8.84 -14.64 -16.86
N SER A 280 7.69 -14.49 -17.52
CA SER A 280 6.74 -15.58 -17.73
C SER A 280 7.22 -16.61 -18.76
N ARG A 281 8.15 -16.23 -19.66
CA ARG A 281 8.87 -17.21 -20.49
C ARG A 281 9.82 -18.09 -19.67
N LEU A 282 10.28 -17.57 -18.53
CA LEU A 282 11.19 -18.24 -17.59
C LEU A 282 10.43 -18.62 -16.31
N PHE A 283 9.42 -19.47 -16.43
CA PHE A 283 8.62 -19.91 -15.28
C PHE A 283 9.52 -20.54 -14.20
N PRO A 284 9.38 -20.19 -12.89
CA PRO A 284 8.31 -19.42 -12.22
C PRO A 284 8.70 -17.97 -11.82
N LEU A 285 9.57 -17.29 -12.57
CA LEU A 285 10.09 -15.96 -12.16
C LEU A 285 9.01 -14.88 -12.07
N ASP A 286 7.96 -14.96 -12.88
CA ASP A 286 6.83 -14.03 -12.86
C ASP A 286 6.00 -14.11 -11.57
N ILE A 287 5.88 -15.30 -10.96
CA ILE A 287 5.29 -15.48 -9.63
C ILE A 287 6.07 -14.69 -8.59
N PHE A 288 7.41 -14.79 -8.59
CA PHE A 288 8.24 -14.05 -7.65
C PHE A 288 8.16 -12.54 -7.87
N LEU A 289 8.10 -12.08 -9.11
CA LEU A 289 7.94 -10.66 -9.40
C LEU A 289 6.59 -10.12 -8.90
N ILE A 290 5.47 -10.79 -9.19
CA ILE A 290 4.14 -10.39 -8.71
C ILE A 290 4.06 -10.47 -7.19
N ALA A 291 4.63 -11.50 -6.57
CA ALA A 291 4.72 -11.62 -5.12
C ALA A 291 5.48 -10.43 -4.51
N SER A 292 6.63 -10.07 -5.09
CA SER A 292 7.44 -8.93 -4.62
C SER A 292 6.69 -7.60 -4.76
N LEU A 293 5.96 -7.41 -5.86
CA LEU A 293 5.12 -6.22 -6.09
C LEU A 293 3.99 -6.12 -5.08
N ALA A 294 3.33 -7.24 -4.77
CA ALA A 294 2.26 -7.31 -3.79
C ALA A 294 2.76 -7.00 -2.37
N ILE A 295 3.90 -7.58 -1.97
CA ILE A 295 4.54 -7.29 -0.68
C ILE A 295 4.96 -5.82 -0.61
N TYR A 296 5.55 -5.27 -1.68
CA TYR A 296 5.93 -3.87 -1.75
C TYR A 296 4.72 -2.95 -1.53
N ILE A 297 3.62 -3.18 -2.24
CA ILE A 297 2.39 -2.38 -2.12
C ILE A 297 1.76 -2.51 -0.74
N PHE A 298 1.78 -3.71 -0.14
CA PHE A 298 1.36 -3.93 1.24
C PHE A 298 2.21 -3.11 2.23
N CYS A 299 3.55 -3.17 2.12
CA CYS A 299 4.47 -2.40 2.97
C CYS A 299 4.26 -0.88 2.82
N CYS A 300 4.13 -0.38 1.59
CA CYS A 300 3.81 1.03 1.33
C CYS A 300 2.48 1.44 1.95
N SER A 301 1.46 0.60 1.83
CA SER A 301 0.13 0.87 2.37
C SER A 301 0.15 0.91 3.90
N LEU A 302 0.82 -0.03 4.55
CA LEU A 302 1.01 -0.03 6.00
C LEU A 302 1.77 1.22 6.46
N TYR A 303 2.85 1.60 5.77
CA TYR A 303 3.59 2.81 6.08
C TYR A 303 2.73 4.07 5.94
N GLY A 304 1.87 4.12 4.93
CA GLY A 304 0.87 5.16 4.76
C GLY A 304 -0.12 5.22 5.92
N ILE A 305 -0.71 4.07 6.28
CA ILE A 305 -1.69 3.96 7.38
C ILE A 305 -1.08 4.31 8.74
N VAL A 306 0.14 3.86 9.03
CA VAL A 306 0.84 4.15 10.30
C VAL A 306 1.12 5.65 10.45
N ASN A 307 1.58 6.30 9.39
CA ASN A 307 2.00 7.70 9.47
C ASN A 307 0.86 8.71 9.30
N VAL A 308 -0.13 8.41 8.45
CA VAL A 308 -1.27 9.30 8.19
C VAL A 308 -2.43 9.03 9.16
N GLY A 309 -2.56 7.80 9.64
CA GLY A 309 -3.70 7.29 10.42
C GLY A 309 -4.90 6.91 9.54
N ILE A 310 -5.83 6.13 10.09
CA ILE A 310 -7.09 5.80 9.40
C ILE A 310 -8.08 6.94 9.64
N ARG A 311 -8.37 7.73 8.60
CA ARG A 311 -9.36 8.80 8.64
C ARG A 311 -10.56 8.44 7.76
N VAL A 312 -11.77 8.48 8.32
CA VAL A 312 -13.02 8.35 7.56
C VAL A 312 -13.68 9.72 7.51
N CYS A 313 -13.97 10.21 6.31
CA CYS A 313 -14.66 11.50 6.12
C CYS A 313 -14.01 12.63 6.93
N PHE A 314 -12.67 12.71 6.93
CA PHE A 314 -11.85 13.68 7.68
C PHE A 314 -11.76 13.49 9.20
N ILE A 315 -12.52 12.58 9.80
CA ILE A 315 -12.46 12.26 11.23
C ILE A 315 -11.40 11.16 11.47
N PRO A 316 -10.41 11.38 12.37
CA PRO A 316 -9.47 10.33 12.75
C PRO A 316 -10.17 9.27 13.60
N LEU A 317 -10.35 8.05 13.08
CA LEU A 317 -10.95 6.94 13.84
C LEU A 317 -9.92 6.22 14.68
N TYR A 318 -8.89 5.66 14.01
CA TYR A 318 -7.91 4.81 14.67
C TYR A 318 -6.49 5.20 14.26
N LYS A 319 -5.63 5.41 15.27
CA LYS A 319 -4.17 5.54 15.09
C LYS A 319 -3.53 4.20 15.41
N LEU A 320 -2.87 3.60 14.42
CA LEU A 320 -2.19 2.33 14.60
C LEU A 320 -0.95 2.54 15.47
N LYS A 321 -0.88 1.84 16.61
CA LYS A 321 0.27 1.87 17.52
C LYS A 321 0.78 0.45 17.75
N THR A 322 2.08 0.26 17.60
CA THR A 322 2.75 -1.03 17.86
C THR A 322 2.48 -1.49 19.29
N ARG A 323 2.08 -2.77 19.44
CA ARG A 323 1.74 -3.42 20.72
C ARG A 323 0.68 -2.74 21.59
N ARG A 324 -0.11 -1.82 21.02
CA ARG A 324 -1.15 -1.06 21.75
C ARG A 324 -2.47 -0.98 21.00
N SER A 325 -2.59 -1.71 19.89
CA SER A 325 -3.81 -1.68 19.09
C SER A 325 -4.80 -2.73 19.59
N SER A 326 -6.08 -2.35 19.68
CA SER A 326 -7.16 -3.28 20.04
C SER A 326 -7.43 -4.30 18.92
N PRO A 327 -7.99 -5.49 19.22
CA PRO A 327 -8.34 -6.49 18.21
C PRO A 327 -9.36 -5.96 17.20
N GLU A 328 -10.30 -5.11 17.62
CA GLU A 328 -11.26 -4.44 16.72
C GLU A 328 -10.57 -3.56 15.68
N THR A 329 -9.56 -2.79 16.10
CA THR A 329 -8.73 -1.99 15.20
C THR A 329 -8.01 -2.85 14.17
N MET A 330 -7.56 -4.05 14.56
CA MET A 330 -6.92 -4.99 13.64
C MET A 330 -7.89 -5.55 12.61
N LEU A 331 -9.14 -5.82 13.00
CA LEU A 331 -10.17 -6.29 12.05
C LEU A 331 -10.49 -5.21 11.02
N VAL A 332 -10.60 -3.94 11.44
CA VAL A 332 -10.75 -2.81 10.52
C VAL A 332 -9.53 -2.66 9.61
N LEU A 333 -8.31 -2.78 10.16
CA LEU A 333 -7.08 -2.78 9.36
C LEU A 333 -7.06 -3.91 8.34
N CYS A 334 -7.50 -5.12 8.74
CA CYS A 334 -7.60 -6.28 7.85
C CYS A 334 -8.54 -6.00 6.69
N PHE A 335 -9.75 -5.51 7.00
CA PHE A 335 -10.72 -5.10 6.00
C PHE A 335 -10.14 -4.09 5.02
N VAL A 336 -9.45 -3.06 5.52
CA VAL A 336 -8.78 -2.06 4.69
C VAL A 336 -7.72 -2.70 3.78
N ILE A 337 -6.86 -3.57 4.31
CA ILE A 337 -5.81 -4.24 3.52
C ILE A 337 -6.40 -5.15 2.44
N ILE A 338 -7.48 -5.88 2.73
CA ILE A 338 -8.17 -6.71 1.73
C ILE A 338 -8.65 -5.85 0.56
N HIS A 339 -9.18 -4.65 0.83
CA HIS A 339 -9.59 -3.71 -0.21
C HIS A 339 -8.40 -3.17 -1.00
N ILE A 340 -7.26 -2.95 -0.35
CA ILE A 340 -6.02 -2.57 -1.03
C ILE A 340 -5.57 -3.67 -1.98
N ILE A 341 -5.63 -4.93 -1.54
CA ILE A 341 -5.27 -6.08 -2.38
C ILE A 341 -6.24 -6.19 -3.55
N LEU A 342 -7.55 -6.00 -3.35
CA LEU A 342 -8.51 -5.95 -4.44
C LEU A 342 -8.19 -4.83 -5.45
N VAL A 343 -7.89 -3.62 -4.96
CA VAL A 343 -7.45 -2.50 -5.81
C VAL A 343 -6.16 -2.83 -6.53
N LEU A 344 -5.21 -3.51 -5.89
CA LEU A 344 -3.98 -3.98 -6.53
C LEU A 344 -4.29 -4.93 -7.70
N ILE A 345 -5.13 -5.94 -7.49
CA ILE A 345 -5.55 -6.90 -8.53
C ILE A 345 -6.15 -6.15 -9.73
N MET A 346 -7.01 -5.17 -9.45
CA MET A 346 -7.57 -4.28 -10.46
C MET A 346 -6.53 -3.41 -11.15
N THR A 347 -5.57 -2.90 -10.41
CA THR A 347 -4.53 -2.01 -10.93
C THR A 347 -3.53 -2.78 -11.79
N LEU A 348 -3.27 -4.06 -11.51
CA LEU A 348 -2.45 -4.95 -12.35
C LEU A 348 -2.97 -5.00 -13.79
N LEU A 349 -4.29 -5.00 -14.01
CA LEU A 349 -4.90 -4.94 -15.35
C LEU A 349 -4.56 -3.66 -16.11
N THR A 350 -4.21 -2.58 -15.41
CA THR A 350 -3.79 -1.31 -16.03
C THR A 350 -2.28 -1.18 -16.10
N ILE A 351 -1.52 -1.68 -15.12
CA ILE A 351 -0.05 -1.60 -15.13
C ILE A 351 0.56 -2.61 -16.11
N ALA A 352 -0.06 -3.77 -16.32
CA ALA A 352 0.43 -4.82 -17.21
C ALA A 352 -0.71 -5.45 -18.03
N PRO A 353 -1.34 -4.67 -18.93
CA PRO A 353 -2.60 -5.07 -19.56
C PRO A 353 -2.49 -6.31 -20.46
N ASN A 354 -1.35 -6.52 -21.14
CA ASN A 354 -1.19 -7.64 -22.06
C ASN A 354 -0.80 -8.91 -21.31
N TYR A 355 0.13 -8.81 -20.37
CA TYR A 355 0.50 -9.95 -19.52
C TYR A 355 -0.71 -10.49 -18.75
N ILE A 356 -1.47 -9.62 -18.07
CA ILE A 356 -2.61 -10.07 -17.24
C ILE A 356 -3.75 -10.62 -18.10
N THR A 357 -3.97 -10.07 -19.30
CA THR A 357 -5.11 -10.48 -20.16
C THR A 357 -4.82 -11.70 -21.00
N TYR A 358 -3.69 -11.73 -21.70
CA TYR A 358 -3.40 -12.76 -22.70
C TYR A 358 -2.12 -13.56 -22.42
N GLY A 359 -1.28 -13.14 -21.47
CA GLY A 359 -0.01 -13.79 -21.19
C GLY A 359 0.94 -13.72 -22.40
N ILE A 360 1.61 -14.84 -22.72
CA ILE A 360 2.59 -14.92 -23.82
C ILE A 360 1.95 -15.23 -25.20
N GLN A 361 0.62 -15.34 -25.26
CA GLN A 361 -0.12 -15.63 -26.50
C GLN A 361 0.13 -14.56 -27.58
N ARG A 362 0.36 -15.02 -28.81
CA ARG A 362 0.61 -14.16 -29.98
C ARG A 362 0.09 -14.84 -31.26
N ILE A 363 -0.36 -14.02 -32.20
CA ILE A 363 -0.92 -14.46 -33.47
C ILE A 363 0.18 -14.42 -34.52
N ARG A 364 0.32 -15.50 -35.32
CA ARG A 364 1.12 -15.49 -36.53
C ARG A 364 0.27 -14.94 -37.67
N ILE A 365 0.75 -13.90 -38.36
CA ILE A 365 0.17 -13.50 -39.64
C ILE A 365 0.70 -14.46 -40.72
N ASN A 366 0.01 -14.53 -41.87
CA ASN A 366 0.43 -15.30 -43.04
C ASN A 366 1.85 -14.96 -43.57
N ASP A 367 2.48 -13.87 -43.08
CA ASP A 367 3.90 -13.59 -43.31
C ASP A 367 4.78 -14.33 -42.27
N PRO A 368 5.82 -15.08 -42.69
CA PRO A 368 6.57 -16.00 -41.83
C PRO A 368 7.35 -15.35 -40.67
N LEU A 369 7.46 -14.02 -40.64
CA LEU A 369 8.22 -13.25 -39.64
C LEU A 369 7.37 -12.27 -38.81
N ALA A 370 6.08 -12.08 -39.11
CA ALA A 370 5.25 -11.07 -38.44
C ALA A 370 4.38 -11.69 -37.33
N PHE A 371 4.66 -11.34 -36.07
CA PHE A 371 3.84 -11.70 -34.91
C PHE A 371 3.08 -10.48 -34.39
N ILE A 372 1.76 -10.62 -34.18
CA ILE A 372 0.90 -9.59 -33.58
C ILE A 372 0.44 -10.01 -32.17
N LYS A 373 0.32 -9.04 -31.26
CA LYS A 373 -0.24 -9.24 -29.92
C LYS A 373 -1.75 -9.45 -29.97
N CYS A 374 -2.29 -10.30 -29.10
CA CYS A 374 -3.73 -10.52 -28.96
C CYS A 374 -4.47 -9.20 -28.59
N SER A 375 -5.69 -9.06 -29.09
CA SER A 375 -6.53 -7.86 -28.89
C SER A 375 -8.00 -8.22 -28.71
N LEU A 376 -8.83 -7.26 -28.28
CA LEU A 376 -10.28 -7.50 -28.09
C LEU A 376 -11.03 -7.80 -29.41
N LYS A 377 -10.46 -7.42 -30.55
CA LYS A 377 -11.00 -7.71 -31.89
C LYS A 377 -10.60 -9.08 -32.44
N THR A 378 -9.67 -9.77 -31.79
CA THR A 378 -9.20 -11.07 -32.25
C THR A 378 -10.23 -12.16 -31.94
N ASP A 379 -10.34 -13.16 -32.83
CA ASP A 379 -11.17 -14.34 -32.60
C ASP A 379 -10.86 -15.03 -31.27
N LYS A 380 -11.92 -15.29 -30.50
CA LYS A 380 -11.86 -15.93 -29.16
C LYS A 380 -11.24 -17.33 -29.19
N ASN A 381 -11.26 -17.98 -30.34
CA ASN A 381 -10.71 -19.33 -30.54
C ASN A 381 -9.19 -19.31 -30.67
N VAL A 382 -8.59 -18.17 -31.05
CA VAL A 382 -7.14 -18.01 -31.25
C VAL A 382 -6.46 -17.43 -30.00
N CYS A 383 -7.07 -16.42 -29.38
CA CYS A 383 -6.56 -15.79 -28.17
C CYS A 383 -7.59 -15.92 -27.03
N LYS A 384 -7.24 -16.67 -25.98
CA LYS A 384 -8.07 -16.82 -24.79
C LYS A 384 -7.63 -15.84 -23.71
N MET A 385 -8.59 -15.17 -23.09
CA MET A 385 -8.34 -14.26 -21.97
C MET A 385 -8.24 -15.02 -20.65
N SER A 386 -7.51 -14.46 -19.69
CA SER A 386 -7.52 -14.91 -18.29
C SER A 386 -8.89 -14.75 -17.65
N VAL A 387 -9.21 -15.57 -16.65
CA VAL A 387 -10.51 -15.52 -15.94
C VAL A 387 -10.69 -14.14 -15.29
N LEU A 388 -9.60 -13.61 -14.72
CA LEU A 388 -9.55 -12.30 -14.12
C LEU A 388 -9.93 -11.19 -15.12
N SER A 389 -9.32 -11.21 -16.31
CA SER A 389 -9.59 -10.19 -17.33
C SER A 389 -10.98 -10.32 -17.94
N VAL A 390 -11.52 -11.54 -18.10
CA VAL A 390 -12.91 -11.74 -18.56
C VAL A 390 -13.88 -11.09 -17.59
N PHE A 391 -13.73 -11.37 -16.29
CA PHE A 391 -14.60 -10.84 -15.24
C PHE A 391 -14.61 -9.30 -15.24
N PHE A 392 -13.44 -8.66 -15.24
CA PHE A 392 -13.36 -7.20 -15.17
C PHE A 392 -13.72 -6.50 -16.48
N ASN A 393 -13.41 -7.08 -17.64
CA ASN A 393 -13.86 -6.54 -18.92
C ASN A 393 -15.40 -6.56 -19.01
N LYS A 394 -16.06 -7.63 -18.55
CA LYS A 394 -17.53 -7.66 -18.46
C LYS A 394 -18.09 -6.54 -17.58
N ILE A 395 -17.47 -6.26 -16.43
CA ILE A 395 -17.87 -5.15 -15.55
C ILE A 395 -17.68 -3.80 -16.23
N PHE A 396 -16.53 -3.56 -16.88
CA PHE A 396 -16.25 -2.30 -17.54
C PHE A 396 -17.22 -2.02 -18.70
N PHE A 397 -17.57 -3.03 -19.49
CA PHE A 397 -18.56 -2.89 -20.56
C PHE A 397 -20.00 -2.81 -20.04
N GLY A 398 -20.33 -3.53 -18.97
CA GLY A 398 -21.67 -3.52 -18.39
C GLY A 398 -21.99 -2.22 -17.63
N ILE A 399 -20.97 -1.57 -17.05
CA ILE A 399 -21.13 -0.37 -16.21
C ILE A 399 -20.09 0.70 -16.63
N PRO A 400 -20.37 1.52 -17.67
CA PRO A 400 -19.41 2.50 -18.18
C PRO A 400 -19.05 3.58 -17.15
N TYR A 401 -19.95 3.90 -16.22
CA TYR A 401 -19.66 4.81 -15.11
C TYR A 401 -18.51 4.30 -14.21
N PHE A 402 -18.49 2.99 -13.94
CA PHE A 402 -17.45 2.36 -13.13
C PHE A 402 -16.09 2.42 -13.84
N ALA A 403 -16.06 2.16 -15.14
CA ALA A 403 -14.85 2.27 -15.96
C ALA A 403 -14.31 3.72 -16.02
N ASN A 404 -15.19 4.71 -16.23
CA ASN A 404 -14.82 6.14 -16.17
C ASN A 404 -14.23 6.53 -14.81
N SER A 405 -14.93 6.16 -13.72
CA SER A 405 -14.47 6.41 -12.36
C SER A 405 -13.10 5.81 -12.09
N TYR A 406 -12.87 4.57 -12.54
CA TYR A 406 -11.59 3.90 -12.43
C TYR A 406 -10.49 4.61 -13.23
N PHE A 407 -10.78 5.07 -14.45
CA PHE A 407 -9.85 5.85 -15.27
C PHE A 407 -9.40 7.14 -14.56
N PHE A 408 -10.35 7.97 -14.10
CA PHE A 408 -10.03 9.21 -13.39
C PHE A 408 -9.36 8.96 -12.04
N SER A 409 -9.69 7.85 -11.37
CA SER A 409 -9.03 7.42 -10.14
C SER A 409 -7.53 7.20 -10.32
N ASN A 410 -7.12 6.63 -11.45
CA ASN A 410 -5.71 6.39 -11.75
C ASN A 410 -4.96 7.70 -12.03
N TRP A 411 -5.59 8.66 -12.73
CA TRP A 411 -5.04 10.02 -12.89
C TRP A 411 -4.84 10.73 -11.55
N MET A 412 -5.85 10.68 -10.68
CA MET A 412 -5.76 11.25 -9.32
C MET A 412 -4.64 10.60 -8.50
N PHE A 413 -4.44 9.30 -8.63
CA PHE A 413 -3.34 8.59 -7.98
C PHE A 413 -1.97 9.10 -8.46
N ILE A 414 -1.78 9.26 -9.78
CA ILE A 414 -0.54 9.81 -10.37
C ILE A 414 -0.29 11.23 -9.86
N LEU A 415 -1.30 12.10 -9.89
CA LEU A 415 -1.18 13.48 -9.40
C LEU A 415 -0.78 13.53 -7.92
N MET A 416 -1.42 12.73 -7.08
CA MET A 416 -1.11 12.67 -5.65
C MET A 416 0.27 12.08 -5.36
N TYR A 417 0.69 11.07 -6.12
CA TYR A 417 2.04 10.52 -6.04
C TYR A 417 3.08 11.59 -6.39
N SER A 418 2.93 12.28 -7.53
CA SER A 418 3.87 13.31 -7.98
C SER A 418 3.96 14.47 -6.99
N LEU A 419 2.81 14.96 -6.49
CA LEU A 419 2.80 16.01 -5.46
C LEU A 419 3.47 15.55 -4.16
N SER A 420 3.20 14.33 -3.69
CA SER A 420 3.81 13.79 -2.46
C SER A 420 5.32 13.60 -2.62
N PHE A 421 5.76 13.11 -3.78
CA PHE A 421 7.17 12.87 -4.10
C PHE A 421 7.95 14.18 -4.20
N VAL A 422 7.45 15.16 -4.96
CA VAL A 422 8.02 16.51 -5.09
C VAL A 422 8.03 17.22 -3.74
N TYR A 423 6.92 17.22 -3.01
CA TYR A 423 6.85 17.81 -1.67
C TYR A 423 7.90 17.21 -0.74
N ARG A 424 8.10 15.89 -0.78
CA ARG A 424 9.08 15.24 0.09
C ARG A 424 10.53 15.54 -0.30
N ILE A 425 10.83 15.68 -1.58
CA ILE A 425 12.19 16.02 -2.06
C ILE A 425 12.53 17.48 -1.73
N PHE A 426 11.62 18.41 -2.00
CA PHE A 426 11.91 19.85 -1.89
C PHE A 426 11.65 20.43 -0.50
N PHE A 427 10.54 20.05 0.14
CA PHE A 427 10.09 20.68 1.39
C PHE A 427 10.33 19.82 2.63
N LYS A 428 10.41 18.49 2.48
CA LYS A 428 10.52 17.55 3.60
C LYS A 428 11.93 16.98 3.78
N ARG A 429 12.95 17.84 3.79
CA ARG A 429 14.19 17.57 4.53
C ARG A 429 13.91 17.82 6.03
N ILE A 430 12.87 17.18 6.58
CA ILE A 430 12.45 17.39 7.97
C ILE A 430 13.53 16.81 8.87
N SER A 431 14.19 17.72 9.58
CA SER A 431 15.09 17.37 10.67
C SER A 431 14.25 16.71 11.78
N TYR A 432 14.82 15.71 12.45
CA TYR A 432 14.17 15.04 13.58
C TYR A 432 13.71 16.02 14.67
N LEU A 433 14.33 17.22 14.73
CA LEU A 433 13.92 18.31 15.61
C LEU A 433 12.49 18.81 15.39
N ASP A 434 12.00 18.86 14.14
CA ASP A 434 10.63 19.35 13.89
C ASP A 434 9.58 18.36 14.42
N SER A 435 9.89 17.06 14.40
CA SER A 435 9.03 16.04 15.00
C SER A 435 9.00 16.09 16.54
N LEU A 436 10.09 16.54 17.17
CA LEU A 436 10.16 16.82 18.61
C LEU A 436 9.31 18.04 18.97
N ASP A 437 9.35 19.09 18.14
CA ASP A 437 8.53 20.29 18.29
C ASP A 437 7.03 19.95 18.17
N GLU A 438 6.61 19.21 17.14
CA GLU A 438 5.21 18.78 16.98
C GLU A 438 4.73 17.86 18.11
N LEU A 439 5.56 16.93 18.59
CA LEU A 439 5.21 16.07 19.72
C LEU A 439 5.04 16.88 21.02
N SER A 440 5.85 17.93 21.20
CA SER A 440 5.77 18.82 22.35
C SER A 440 4.48 19.66 22.31
N LEU A 441 4.13 20.21 21.14
CA LEU A 441 2.89 20.94 20.88
C LEU A 441 1.64 20.06 21.04
N SER A 442 1.69 18.81 20.58
CA SER A 442 0.59 17.84 20.76
C SER A 442 0.39 17.44 22.22
N LYS A 443 1.44 17.46 23.04
CA LYS A 443 1.33 17.16 24.47
C LYS A 443 0.76 18.36 25.23
N GLU A 444 1.13 19.56 24.80
CA GLU A 444 0.64 20.84 25.33
C GLU A 444 -0.87 20.99 25.11
N SER A 445 -1.38 20.71 23.90
CA SER A 445 -2.83 20.72 23.63
C SER A 445 -3.61 19.66 24.39
N LEU A 446 -2.99 18.49 24.66
CA LEU A 446 -3.60 17.44 25.47
C LEU A 446 -3.67 17.86 26.95
N ASP A 447 -2.60 18.44 27.49
CA ASP A 447 -2.55 18.91 28.88
C ASP A 447 -3.51 20.10 29.10
N GLU A 448 -3.65 21.00 28.13
CA GLU A 448 -4.62 22.10 28.16
C GLU A 448 -6.06 21.59 28.15
N HIS A 449 -6.37 20.59 27.32
CA HIS A 449 -7.67 19.93 27.29
C HIS A 449 -7.96 19.14 28.58
N MET A 450 -6.92 18.59 29.22
CA MET A 450 -7.02 17.87 30.50
C MET A 450 -7.10 18.80 31.71
N ASN A 451 -6.71 20.07 31.58
CA ASN A 451 -6.84 21.13 32.59
C ASN A 451 -8.17 21.89 32.49
N LEU A 452 -8.91 21.76 31.38
CA LEU A 452 -10.28 22.25 31.23
C LEU A 452 -11.33 21.26 31.80
N LEU A 453 -11.08 19.95 31.66
CA LEU A 453 -11.90 18.87 32.24
C LEU A 453 -12.06 18.84 33.78
N PRO A 454 -11.13 19.34 34.63
CA PRO A 454 -11.30 19.41 36.08
C PRO A 454 -12.07 20.66 36.52
N LEU A 455 -12.12 21.71 35.68
CA LEU A 455 -12.81 22.96 36.02
C LEU A 455 -14.33 22.88 35.80
N GLU A 456 -14.80 22.02 34.90
CA GLU A 456 -16.25 21.84 34.64
C GLU A 456 -16.96 20.94 35.68
N LYS A 457 -16.24 20.43 36.69
CA LYS A 457 -16.82 19.63 37.79
C LYS A 457 -16.88 20.37 39.14
N LEU A 458 -16.56 21.66 39.17
CA LEU A 458 -16.53 22.47 40.41
C LEU A 458 -17.38 23.76 40.35
N THR A 459 -18.29 23.84 39.39
CA THR A 459 -19.41 24.80 39.35
C THR A 459 -20.69 24.02 39.13
#